data_AF-A0A367A6D3-F1
#
_entry.id   AF-A0A367A6D3-F1
#
_cell.length_a   1.000
_cell.length_b   1.000
_cell.length_c   1.000
_cell.angle_alpha   90.00
_cell.angle_beta   90.00
_cell.angle_gamma   90.00
#
_symmetry.space_group_name_H-M   'P 1'
#
loop_
_entity.id
_entity.type
_entity.pdbx_description
1 polymer ?
#
loop_
_entity_poly.entity_id
_entity_poly.type
_entity_poly.pdbx_seq_one_letter_code
_entity_poly.pdbx_strand_id
1 'polypeptide(L)'
;MAPENRHELVEAARVRGELTVSDLWLRYVALGGNGDLFDVDGYLNGLLQLNPFDQDVLATAVNERLEELYRSVRVPLSSPPARLPASRELSDVVAALLGSTGSRRTGPRAPSVDVAQPADPQLEPRREPDDSE
;
A
#
# COMPACT_ATOMS: atom_id res chain seq x y z
N MET A 1 10.03 -8.54 1.95
CA MET A 1 10.62 -8.05 3.21
C MET A 1 9.49 -7.98 4.22
N ALA A 2 9.48 -8.84 5.24
CA ALA A 2 8.60 -8.61 6.38
C ALA A 2 9.03 -7.28 7.02
N PRO A 3 8.11 -6.42 7.47
CA PRO A 3 8.51 -5.15 8.06
C PRO A 3 9.40 -5.49 9.27
N GLU A 4 10.65 -5.02 9.28
CA GLU A 4 11.64 -5.36 10.31
C GLU A 4 11.15 -5.04 11.74
N ASN A 5 10.03 -4.32 11.88
CA ASN A 5 9.46 -3.83 13.14
C ASN A 5 8.05 -4.38 13.46
N ARG A 6 7.66 -5.56 12.95
CA ARG A 6 6.29 -6.07 13.18
C ARG A 6 5.96 -6.24 14.67
N HIS A 7 6.89 -6.79 15.45
CA HIS A 7 6.67 -6.98 16.88
C HIS A 7 6.47 -5.63 17.60
N GLU A 8 7.24 -4.60 17.23
CA GLU A 8 7.07 -3.23 17.75
C GLU A 8 5.69 -2.66 17.44
N LEU A 9 5.17 -2.89 16.23
CA LEU A 9 3.83 -2.45 15.83
C LEU A 9 2.74 -3.16 16.64
N VAL A 10 2.87 -4.47 16.83
CA VAL A 10 1.93 -5.27 17.64
C VAL A 10 1.98 -4.82 19.10
N GLU A 11 3.18 -4.56 19.63
CA GLU A 11 3.36 -4.08 21.01
C GLU A 11 2.77 -2.68 21.21
N ALA A 12 3.06 -1.74 20.30
CA ALA A 12 2.45 -0.41 20.33
C ALA A 12 0.92 -0.47 20.27
N ALA A 13 0.37 -1.36 19.43
CA ALA A 13 -1.06 -1.60 19.33
C ALA A 13 -1.63 -2.23 20.62
N ARG A 14 -0.92 -3.17 21.25
CA ARG A 14 -1.31 -3.77 22.53
C ARG A 14 -1.42 -2.73 23.64
N VAL A 15 -0.40 -1.87 23.76
CA VAL A 15 -0.38 -0.75 24.74
C VAL A 15 -1.57 0.19 24.49
N ARG A 16 -1.83 0.55 23.23
CA ARG A 16 -2.98 1.40 22.86
C ARG A 16 -4.33 0.72 23.07
N GLY A 17 -4.37 -0.60 22.95
CA GLY A 17 -5.53 -1.45 23.23
C GLY A 17 -5.76 -1.71 24.72
N GLU A 18 -4.90 -1.18 25.59
CA GLU A 18 -4.94 -1.34 27.05
C GLU A 18 -4.98 -2.82 27.48
N LEU A 19 -4.34 -3.70 26.70
CA LEU A 19 -4.25 -5.12 27.03
C LEU A 19 -3.02 -5.37 27.87
N THR A 20 -3.12 -6.17 28.93
CA THR A 20 -1.92 -6.81 29.50
C THR A 20 -1.39 -7.88 28.53
N VAL A 21 -0.16 -8.36 28.75
CA VAL A 21 0.39 -9.47 27.94
C VAL A 21 -0.48 -10.72 28.09
N SER A 22 -0.96 -11.00 29.30
CA SER A 22 -1.88 -12.11 29.57
C SER A 22 -3.23 -11.95 28.87
N ASP A 23 -3.79 -10.74 28.80
CA ASP A 23 -5.05 -10.50 28.08
C ASP A 23 -4.87 -10.73 26.57
N LEU A 24 -3.75 -10.28 26.01
CA LEU A 24 -3.42 -10.52 24.61
C LEU A 24 -3.25 -12.01 24.33
N TRP A 25 -2.53 -12.73 25.20
CA TRP A 25 -2.36 -14.18 25.07
C TRP A 25 -3.70 -14.93 25.10
N LEU A 26 -4.62 -14.59 26.02
CA LEU A 26 -5.94 -15.22 26.08
C LEU A 26 -6.75 -15.00 24.78
N ARG A 27 -6.71 -13.79 24.21
CA ARG A 27 -7.35 -13.49 22.92
C ARG A 27 -6.69 -14.24 21.77
N TYR A 28 -5.37 -14.30 21.77
CA TYR A 28 -4.58 -15.04 20.78
C TYR A 28 -4.92 -16.54 20.77
N VAL A 29 -4.98 -17.20 21.93
CA VAL A 29 -5.38 -18.60 22.04
C VAL A 29 -6.83 -18.80 21.60
N ALA A 30 -7.73 -17.88 21.95
CA ALA A 30 -9.13 -17.94 21.52
C ALA A 30 -9.30 -17.86 19.99
N LEU A 31 -8.36 -17.22 19.28
CA LEU A 31 -8.31 -17.14 17.82
C LEU A 31 -7.52 -18.28 17.17
N GLY A 32 -7.07 -19.28 17.94
CA GLY A 32 -6.35 -20.46 17.44
C GLY A 32 -4.83 -20.33 17.44
N GLY A 33 -4.28 -19.37 18.18
CA GLY A 33 -2.85 -19.28 18.45
C GLY A 33 -2.31 -20.48 19.21
N ASN A 34 -1.13 -20.98 18.83
CA ASN A 34 -0.55 -22.22 19.39
C ASN A 34 0.58 -22.01 20.40
N GLY A 35 1.10 -20.78 20.54
CA GLY A 35 2.15 -20.42 21.48
C GLY A 35 1.65 -20.24 22.91
N ASP A 36 2.56 -20.34 23.87
CA ASP A 36 2.27 -20.06 25.26
C ASP A 36 2.44 -18.57 25.59
N LEU A 37 2.23 -18.20 26.87
CA LEU A 37 2.37 -16.81 27.32
C LEU A 37 3.82 -16.31 27.17
N PHE A 38 4.80 -17.19 27.36
CA PHE A 38 6.22 -16.85 27.27
C PHE A 38 6.63 -16.59 25.82
N ASP A 39 6.09 -17.36 24.87
CA ASP A 39 6.30 -17.15 23.44
C ASP A 39 5.77 -15.78 22.99
N VAL A 40 4.57 -15.40 23.48
CA VAL A 40 3.96 -14.09 23.20
C VAL A 40 4.79 -12.97 23.82
N ASP A 41 5.18 -13.07 25.09
CA ASP A 41 6.01 -12.07 25.75
C ASP A 41 7.38 -11.92 25.06
N GLY A 42 8.03 -13.03 24.74
CA GLY A 42 9.29 -13.07 24.02
C GLY A 42 9.19 -12.42 22.63
N TYR A 43 8.09 -12.66 21.91
CA TYR A 43 7.84 -12.01 20.62
C TYR A 43 7.68 -10.49 20.75
N LEU A 44 6.86 -10.02 21.69
CA LEU A 44 6.61 -8.59 21.90
C LEU A 44 7.88 -7.82 22.26
N ASN A 45 8.80 -8.46 23.00
CA ASN A 45 10.10 -7.89 23.36
C ASN A 45 11.18 -8.09 22.27
N GLY A 46 10.85 -8.68 21.13
CA GLY A 46 11.79 -8.93 20.04
C GLY A 46 12.84 -10.02 20.35
N LEU A 47 12.63 -10.80 21.40
CA LEU A 47 13.52 -11.88 21.86
C LEU A 47 13.25 -13.21 21.14
N LEU A 48 12.02 -13.41 20.67
CA LEU A 48 11.59 -14.59 19.93
C LEU A 48 10.96 -14.20 18.59
N GLN A 49 11.15 -15.03 17.57
CA GLN A 49 10.43 -14.90 16.32
C GLN A 49 9.37 -15.99 16.19
N LEU A 50 8.10 -15.60 16.22
CA LEU A 50 6.97 -16.49 15.98
C LEU A 50 6.86 -16.85 14.50
N ASN A 51 6.18 -17.96 14.19
CA ASN A 51 5.85 -18.27 12.81
C ASN A 51 4.85 -17.23 12.24
N PRO A 52 4.72 -17.10 10.90
CA PRO A 52 3.85 -16.09 10.29
C PRO A 52 2.38 -16.19 10.70
N PHE A 53 1.85 -17.40 10.87
CA PHE A 53 0.46 -17.61 11.29
C PHE A 53 0.22 -17.00 12.67
N ASP A 54 1.06 -17.30 13.65
CA ASP A 54 0.91 -16.77 15.00
C ASP A 54 1.07 -15.25 15.06
N GLN A 55 1.96 -14.69 14.22
CA GLN A 55 2.08 -13.24 14.06
C GLN A 55 0.79 -12.60 13.51
N ASP A 56 0.07 -13.27 12.60
CA ASP A 56 -1.21 -12.80 12.05
C ASP A 56 -2.34 -12.93 13.06
N VAL A 57 -2.35 -13.98 13.88
CA VAL A 57 -3.32 -14.12 14.99
C VAL A 57 -3.12 -13.00 16.01
N LEU A 58 -1.88 -12.69 16.42
CA LEU A 58 -1.61 -11.58 17.33
C LEU A 58 -2.05 -10.24 16.75
N ALA A 59 -1.76 -9.98 15.46
CA ALA A 59 -2.21 -8.78 14.78
C ALA A 59 -3.75 -8.68 14.75
N THR A 60 -4.44 -9.80 14.53
CA THR A 60 -5.90 -9.87 14.56
C THR A 60 -6.44 -9.54 15.95
N ALA A 61 -5.88 -10.17 16.99
CA ALA A 61 -6.30 -9.95 18.39
C ALA A 61 -6.19 -8.47 18.81
N VAL A 62 -5.07 -7.80 18.48
CA VAL A 62 -4.90 -6.37 18.81
C VAL A 62 -5.82 -5.47 17.97
N ASN A 63 -6.04 -5.81 16.69
CA ASN A 63 -6.94 -5.04 15.83
C ASN A 63 -8.39 -5.12 16.32
N GLU A 64 -8.87 -6.30 16.71
CA GLU A 64 -10.21 -6.47 17.29
C GLU A 64 -10.37 -5.63 18.56
N ARG A 65 -9.35 -5.59 19.42
CA ARG A 65 -9.38 -4.76 20.63
C ARG A 65 -9.43 -3.27 20.31
N LEU A 66 -8.63 -2.81 19.36
CA LEU A 66 -8.66 -1.40 18.95
C LEU A 66 -10.02 -1.04 18.35
N GLU A 67 -10.62 -1.94 17.58
CA GLU A 67 -11.97 -1.76 17.04
C GLU A 67 -13.02 -1.67 18.15
N GLU A 68 -12.99 -2.55 19.15
CA GLU A 68 -13.88 -2.47 20.33
C GLU A 68 -13.80 -1.10 21.02
N LEU A 69 -12.59 -0.57 21.25
CA LEU A 69 -12.38 0.71 21.93
C LEU A 69 -12.83 1.90 21.07
N TYR A 70 -12.49 1.92 19.78
CA TYR A 70 -12.70 3.09 18.93
C TYR A 70 -14.02 3.09 18.17
N ARG A 71 -14.68 1.96 17.93
CA ARG A 71 -16.06 1.94 17.39
C ARG A 71 -17.12 2.17 18.45
N SER A 72 -16.87 1.80 19.70
CA SER A 72 -17.82 2.00 20.80
C SER A 72 -17.99 3.47 21.18
N VAL A 73 -16.95 4.29 21.01
CA VAL A 73 -17.00 5.73 21.29
C VAL A 73 -17.41 6.49 20.02
N ARG A 74 -18.64 7.01 20.01
CA ARG A 74 -19.13 7.94 18.98
C ARG A 74 -19.74 9.16 19.65
N VAL A 75 -19.20 10.34 19.31
CA VAL A 75 -19.82 11.61 19.67
C VAL A 75 -20.98 11.84 18.69
N PRO A 76 -22.20 12.20 19.18
CA PRO A 76 -23.30 12.55 18.31
C PRO A 76 -22.93 13.68 17.36
N LEU A 77 -23.25 13.52 16.09
CA LEU A 77 -23.10 14.58 15.10
C LEU A 77 -24.23 15.59 15.28
N SER A 78 -23.92 16.89 15.17
CA SER A 78 -24.93 17.97 15.25
C SER A 78 -26.01 17.88 14.16
N SER A 79 -25.74 17.11 13.10
CA SER A 79 -26.70 16.74 12.06
C SER A 79 -26.47 15.26 11.74
N PRO A 80 -27.52 14.45 11.49
CA PRO A 80 -27.35 13.05 11.11
C PRO A 80 -26.42 12.97 9.88
N PRO A 81 -25.49 12.00 9.85
CA PRO A 81 -24.65 11.83 8.68
C PRO A 81 -25.56 11.58 7.48
N ALA A 82 -25.29 12.27 6.36
CA ALA A 82 -25.98 11.99 5.12
C ALA A 82 -25.92 10.48 4.89
N ARG A 83 -27.08 9.82 4.72
CA ARG A 83 -27.11 8.42 4.27
C ARG A 83 -26.32 8.39 2.97
N LEU A 84 -25.12 7.83 3.01
CA LEU A 84 -24.34 7.67 1.79
C LEU A 84 -25.22 6.88 0.80
N PRO A 85 -25.43 7.38 -0.43
CA PRO A 85 -26.14 6.61 -1.43
C PRO A 85 -25.43 5.26 -1.57
N ALA A 86 -26.20 4.19 -1.64
CA ALA A 86 -25.72 2.81 -1.53
C ALA A 86 -24.50 2.54 -2.44
N SER A 87 -23.30 2.57 -1.84
CA SER A 87 -21.98 1.99 -2.17
C SER A 87 -21.48 1.81 -3.62
N ARG A 88 -22.26 2.07 -4.66
CA ARG A 88 -21.90 1.74 -6.04
C ARG A 88 -20.85 2.69 -6.59
N GLU A 89 -21.02 4.00 -6.37
CA GLU A 89 -20.04 4.99 -6.81
C GLU A 89 -18.67 4.83 -6.12
N LEU A 90 -18.67 4.48 -4.82
CA LEU A 90 -17.44 4.16 -4.10
C LEU A 90 -16.82 2.84 -4.60
N SER A 91 -17.64 1.85 -4.92
CA SER A 91 -17.16 0.59 -5.51
C SER A 91 -16.52 0.81 -6.88
N ASP A 92 -17.09 1.70 -7.70
CA ASP A 92 -16.56 2.05 -9.01
C ASP A 92 -15.21 2.78 -8.90
N VAL A 93 -15.07 3.70 -7.93
CA VAL A 93 -13.80 4.38 -7.64
C VAL A 93 -12.74 3.39 -7.14
N VAL A 94 -13.09 2.47 -6.24
CA VAL A 94 -12.18 1.42 -5.75
C VAL A 94 -11.78 0.49 -6.90
N ALA A 95 -12.70 0.11 -7.77
CA ALA A 95 -12.42 -0.70 -8.95
C ALA A 95 -11.50 0.02 -9.95
N ALA A 96 -11.68 1.33 -10.14
CA ALA A 96 -10.80 2.14 -10.97
C ALA A 96 -9.37 2.25 -10.41
N LEU A 97 -9.23 2.37 -9.08
CA LEU A 97 -7.92 2.41 -8.40
C LEU A 97 -7.20 1.05 -8.50
N LEU A 98 -7.92 -0.04 -8.26
CA LEU A 98 -7.38 -1.41 -8.32
C LEU A 98 -7.11 -1.86 -9.76
N GLY A 99 -7.84 -1.32 -10.75
CA GLY A 99 -7.61 -1.58 -12.17
C GLY A 99 -6.44 -0.81 -12.79
N SER A 100 -5.80 0.12 -12.05
CA SER A 100 -4.74 0.99 -12.57
C SER A 100 -3.30 0.52 -12.27
N THR A 101 -3.10 -0.69 -11.72
CA THR A 101 -1.75 -1.27 -11.61
C THR A 101 -1.38 -2.00 -12.90
N GLY A 102 -1.23 -1.24 -13.98
CA GLY A 102 -0.93 -1.78 -15.31
C GLY A 102 -0.39 -0.73 -16.25
N SER A 103 0.88 -0.37 -16.05
CA SER A 103 1.80 0.20 -17.04
C SER A 103 1.26 1.31 -17.98
N ARG A 104 1.62 2.56 -17.68
CA ARG A 104 1.95 3.51 -18.75
C ARG A 104 3.39 4.00 -18.58
N ARG A 105 4.32 3.22 -19.13
CA ARG A 105 5.45 3.80 -19.85
C ARG A 105 4.88 4.57 -21.04
N THR A 106 4.59 5.85 -20.85
CA THR A 106 4.47 6.81 -21.93
C THR A 106 5.37 7.97 -21.57
N GLY A 107 6.64 7.87 -22.01
CA GLY A 107 7.53 9.02 -22.01
C GLY A 107 6.89 10.16 -22.81
N PRO A 108 7.19 11.42 -22.47
CA PRO A 108 6.63 12.54 -23.19
C PRO A 108 7.11 12.48 -24.65
N ARG A 109 6.17 12.32 -25.58
CA ARG A 109 6.40 12.54 -27.01
C ARG A 109 6.67 14.02 -27.19
N ALA A 110 7.92 14.37 -27.51
CA ALA A 110 8.30 15.73 -27.86
C ALA A 110 7.53 16.19 -29.12
N PRO A 111 7.05 17.44 -29.17
CA PRO A 111 6.48 17.99 -30.40
C PRO A 111 7.60 18.26 -31.40
N SER A 112 7.47 17.70 -32.61
CA SER A 112 8.32 18.02 -33.75
C SER A 112 8.15 19.50 -34.11
N VAL A 113 9.19 20.30 -33.93
CA VAL A 113 9.25 21.68 -34.42
C VAL A 113 9.84 21.63 -35.83
N ASP A 114 8.99 21.96 -36.81
CA ASP A 114 9.37 22.21 -38.19
C ASP A 114 10.07 23.58 -38.25
N VAL A 115 11.40 23.59 -38.35
CA VAL A 115 12.19 24.80 -38.59
C VAL A 115 12.60 24.80 -40.06
N ALA A 116 11.87 25.60 -40.84
CA ALA A 116 12.27 26.04 -42.16
C ALA A 116 13.63 26.75 -42.08
N GLN A 117 14.63 26.23 -42.79
CA GLN A 117 15.95 26.82 -42.91
C GLN A 117 16.04 27.63 -44.22
N PRO A 118 16.51 28.89 -44.19
CA PRO A 118 16.50 29.76 -45.37
C PRO A 118 17.62 29.40 -46.36
N ALA A 119 17.31 29.54 -47.65
CA ALA A 119 18.22 29.62 -48.81
C ALA A 119 19.20 30.81 -48.65
N ASP A 120 20.36 30.95 -49.28
CA ASP A 120 21.09 30.40 -50.46
C ASP A 120 22.56 30.97 -50.29
N PRO A 121 23.57 30.90 -51.21
CA PRO A 121 23.58 30.45 -52.61
C PRO A 121 24.78 29.58 -53.07
N GLN A 122 24.52 28.88 -54.18
CA GLN A 122 25.37 28.52 -55.34
C GLN A 122 26.87 28.19 -55.21
N LEU A 123 27.22 27.01 -55.73
CA LEU A 123 28.39 26.75 -56.60
C LEU A 123 28.09 25.52 -57.48
N GLU A 124 27.60 25.77 -58.71
CA GLU A 124 27.59 24.82 -59.83
C GLU A 124 29.00 24.76 -60.50
N PRO A 125 29.24 23.94 -61.55
CA PRO A 125 28.97 22.50 -61.74
C PRO A 125 30.23 21.79 -62.31
N ARG A 126 30.36 20.45 -62.20
CA ARG A 126 31.31 19.70 -63.07
C ARG A 126 30.80 18.30 -63.46
N ARG A 127 30.24 18.28 -64.68
CA ARG A 127 30.40 17.32 -65.79
C ARG A 127 30.46 15.81 -65.49
N GLU A 128 29.46 15.10 -66.00
CA GLU A 128 29.57 13.73 -66.54
C GLU A 128 30.66 13.64 -67.63
N PRO A 129 31.23 12.44 -67.80
CA PRO A 129 30.87 11.59 -68.95
C PRO A 129 30.55 10.15 -68.50
N ASP A 130 29.52 9.50 -69.04
CA ASP A 130 29.43 8.85 -70.35
C ASP A 130 30.12 7.47 -70.39
N ASP A 131 29.29 6.46 -70.63
CA ASP A 131 29.52 5.19 -71.31
C ASP A 131 30.53 4.11 -70.83
N SER A 132 29.95 2.90 -70.76
CA SER A 132 30.45 1.59 -71.22
C SER A 132 31.57 0.85 -70.46
N GLU A 133 31.21 -0.29 -69.87
CA GLU A 133 31.79 -1.61 -70.23
C GLU A 133 30.81 -2.77 -69.91
#